data_AF-U6CZM0-F1
#
_entry.id   AF-U6CZM0-F1
#
_cell.length_a   1.000
_cell.length_b   1.000
_cell.length_c   1.000
_cell.angle_alpha   90.00
_cell.angle_beta   90.00
_cell.angle_gamma   90.00
#
_symmetry.space_group_name_H-M   'P 1'
#
loop_
_entity.id
_entity.type
_entity.pdbx_description
1 polymer ?
#
loop_
_entity_poly.entity_id
_entity_poly.type
_entity_poly.pdbx_seq_one_letter_code
_entity_poly.pdbx_strand_id
1 'polypeptide(L)'
;HLFLNDSGLEQISPRAFLGLGPRLRSLHLQKNQLQAIPALPPFSQLELIDLSGNPFHCDCQLLPLHRWLMGLNLRVGATCATPPSAQGQRVKAATAVFETCPGWAAKKAKWMPAPRSNARRTPMKG
;
A
#
# COMPACT_ATOMS: atom_id res chain seq x y z
N HIS A 1 -10.88 5.35 17.45
CA HIS A 1 -11.74 5.35 16.24
C HIS A 1 -11.68 6.75 15.66
N LEU A 2 -11.50 6.90 14.35
CA LEU A 2 -11.45 8.20 13.67
C LEU A 2 -12.35 8.17 12.44
N PHE A 3 -13.26 9.13 12.35
CA PHE A 3 -14.25 9.25 11.29
C PHE A 3 -14.01 10.53 10.51
N LEU A 4 -13.71 10.38 9.22
CA LEU A 4 -13.41 11.47 8.28
C LEU A 4 -14.08 11.19 6.92
N ASN A 5 -15.11 10.34 6.90
CA ASN A 5 -15.84 9.96 5.70
C ASN A 5 -16.80 11.06 5.23
N ASP A 6 -17.14 11.06 3.94
CA ASP A 6 -18.18 11.92 3.36
C ASP A 6 -17.98 13.43 3.66
N SER A 7 -16.72 13.89 3.57
CA SER A 7 -16.33 15.24 3.94
C SER A 7 -15.71 16.03 2.78
N GLY A 8 -15.70 15.47 1.57
CA GLY A 8 -15.08 16.11 0.41
C GLY A 8 -13.55 16.21 0.50
N LEU A 9 -12.90 15.34 1.29
CA LEU A 9 -11.44 15.39 1.44
C LEU A 9 -10.74 15.05 0.13
N GLU A 10 -9.90 15.94 -0.35
CA GLU A 10 -9.10 15.73 -1.58
C GLU A 10 -7.66 15.31 -1.27
N GLN A 11 -7.12 15.76 -0.14
CA GLN A 11 -5.73 15.56 0.24
C GLN A 11 -5.60 15.26 1.74
N ILE A 12 -4.59 14.47 2.08
CA ILE A 12 -4.22 14.17 3.45
C ILE A 12 -2.76 14.57 3.64
N SER A 13 -2.48 15.40 4.64
CA SER A 13 -1.11 15.76 4.99
C SER A 13 -0.32 14.51 5.43
N PRO A 14 0.96 14.35 5.03
CA PRO A 14 1.81 13.24 5.47
C PRO A 14 1.92 13.10 6.98
N ARG A 15 1.63 14.18 7.72
CA ARG A 15 1.69 14.22 9.19
C ARG A 15 0.32 14.10 9.88
N ALA A 16 -0.77 14.00 9.13
CA ALA A 16 -2.13 14.05 9.67
C ALA A 16 -2.43 12.97 10.71
N PHE A 17 -1.80 11.79 10.59
CA PHE A 17 -2.04 10.64 11.47
C PHE A 17 -0.88 10.32 12.41
N LEU A 18 0.13 11.20 12.50
CA LEU A 18 1.23 11.01 13.45
C LEU A 18 0.71 10.97 14.89
N GLY A 19 1.26 10.06 15.70
CA GLY A 19 0.86 9.86 17.10
C GLY A 19 -0.39 9.00 17.29
N LEU A 20 -1.20 8.76 16.26
CA LEU A 20 -2.41 7.92 16.37
C LEU A 20 -2.13 6.41 16.28
N GLY A 21 -0.96 6.03 15.73
CA GLY A 21 -0.50 4.64 15.52
C GLY A 21 -0.86 3.64 16.62
N PRO A 22 -0.49 3.89 17.89
CA PRO A 22 -0.66 2.91 18.98
C PRO A 22 -2.09 2.68 19.46
N ARG A 23 -3.04 3.57 19.13
CA ARG A 23 -4.41 3.55 19.71
C ARG A 23 -5.52 3.54 18.67
N LEU A 24 -5.20 3.77 17.40
CA LEU A 24 -6.21 3.86 16.36
C LEU A 24 -6.71 2.46 15.95
N ARG A 25 -7.96 2.15 16.32
CA ARG A 25 -8.62 0.89 15.96
C ARG A 25 -9.35 0.90 14.63
N SER A 26 -9.94 2.03 14.28
CA SER A 26 -10.69 2.19 13.03
C SER A 26 -10.43 3.55 12.41
N LEU A 27 -10.32 3.56 11.09
CA LEU A 27 -10.15 4.75 10.27
C LEU A 27 -11.17 4.72 9.11
N HIS A 28 -12.09 5.67 9.12
CA HIS A 28 -13.12 5.79 8.09
C HIS A 28 -12.82 6.99 7.21
N LEU A 29 -12.48 6.72 5.95
CA LEU A 29 -12.14 7.72 4.92
C LEU A 29 -12.96 7.53 3.64
N GLN A 30 -13.96 6.64 3.67
CA GLN A 30 -14.80 6.36 2.52
C GLN A 30 -15.60 7.59 2.05
N LYS A 31 -15.99 7.57 0.77
CA LYS A 31 -16.79 8.63 0.13
C LYS A 31 -16.12 10.01 0.20
N ASN A 32 -14.83 10.07 -0.08
CA ASN A 32 -14.10 11.34 -0.24
C ASN A 32 -13.56 11.44 -1.68
N GLN A 33 -12.78 12.48 -1.96
CA GLN A 33 -12.21 12.76 -3.27
C GLN A 33 -10.70 12.48 -3.32
N LEU A 34 -10.24 11.51 -2.51
CA LEU A 34 -8.81 11.19 -2.40
C LEU A 34 -8.34 10.46 -3.67
N GLN A 35 -7.49 11.12 -4.43
CA GLN A 35 -6.80 10.49 -5.56
C GLN A 35 -5.51 9.77 -5.11
N ALA A 36 -4.86 10.29 -4.06
CA ALA A 36 -3.69 9.70 -3.44
C ALA A 36 -3.74 9.82 -1.92
N ILE A 37 -3.05 8.92 -1.22
CA ILE A 37 -2.84 8.98 0.23
C ILE A 37 -1.33 8.82 0.49
N PRO A 38 -0.73 9.68 1.33
CA PRO A 38 0.67 9.56 1.69
C PRO A 38 0.94 8.25 2.47
N ALA A 39 2.20 7.98 2.76
CA ALA A 39 2.56 6.84 3.60
C ALA A 39 1.85 6.94 4.97
N LEU A 40 0.97 5.98 5.23
CA LEU A 40 0.30 5.86 6.52
C LEU A 40 1.27 5.30 7.56
N PRO A 41 1.21 5.76 8.82
CA PRO A 41 2.01 5.20 9.89
C PRO A 41 1.62 3.74 10.16
N PRO A 42 2.50 2.96 10.81
CA PRO A 42 2.12 1.64 11.31
C PRO A 42 1.07 1.81 12.41
N PHE A 43 -0.15 1.35 12.17
CA PHE A 43 -1.21 1.32 13.17
C PHE A 43 -1.26 -0.08 13.78
N SER A 44 -0.67 -0.25 14.97
CA SER A 44 -0.50 -1.56 15.63
C SER A 44 -1.79 -2.15 16.20
N GLN A 45 -2.84 -1.34 16.32
CA GLN A 45 -4.14 -1.74 16.87
C GLN A 45 -5.27 -1.61 15.83
N LEU A 46 -4.93 -1.40 14.55
CA LEU A 46 -5.93 -1.17 13.51
C LEU A 46 -6.66 -2.47 13.16
N GLU A 47 -7.97 -2.44 13.33
CA GLU A 47 -8.89 -3.54 13.05
C GLU A 47 -9.67 -3.28 11.76
N LEU A 48 -9.93 -2.00 11.45
CA LEU A 48 -10.74 -1.60 10.29
C LEU A 48 -10.18 -0.34 9.62
N ILE A 49 -10.12 -0.37 8.30
CA ILE A 49 -9.95 0.82 7.47
C ILE A 49 -10.87 0.73 6.26
N ASP A 50 -11.62 1.80 6.02
CA ASP A 50 -12.49 1.92 4.86
C ASP A 50 -12.07 3.11 4.01
N LEU A 51 -11.70 2.82 2.76
CA LEU A 51 -11.23 3.76 1.75
C LEU A 51 -12.19 3.80 0.54
N SER A 52 -13.35 3.14 0.64
CA SER A 52 -14.22 2.89 -0.51
C SER A 52 -14.83 4.19 -1.05
N GLY A 53 -15.14 4.22 -2.34
CA GLY A 53 -15.72 5.41 -2.96
C GLY A 53 -14.79 6.62 -3.04
N ASN A 54 -13.47 6.41 -2.99
CA ASN A 54 -12.46 7.42 -3.34
C ASN A 54 -11.95 7.20 -4.77
N PRO A 55 -11.73 8.27 -5.57
CA PRO A 55 -11.29 8.19 -6.95
C PRO A 55 -9.77 7.99 -7.08
N PHE A 56 -9.24 6.89 -6.52
CA PHE A 56 -7.79 6.67 -6.50
C PHE A 56 -7.16 6.66 -7.91
N HIS A 57 -6.14 7.47 -8.10
CA HIS A 57 -5.29 7.47 -9.28
C HIS A 57 -4.12 6.51 -9.03
N CYS A 58 -4.19 5.31 -9.58
CA CYS A 58 -3.19 4.28 -9.39
C CYS A 58 -1.97 4.57 -10.28
N ASP A 59 -1.01 5.27 -9.72
CA ASP A 59 0.27 5.59 -10.34
C ASP A 59 1.40 5.57 -9.29
N CYS A 60 2.54 6.19 -9.59
CA CYS A 60 3.66 6.23 -8.66
C CYS A 60 3.40 7.10 -7.42
N GLN A 61 2.45 8.03 -7.46
CA GLN A 61 2.06 8.81 -6.28
C GLN A 61 1.28 7.96 -5.27
N LEU A 62 0.50 6.98 -5.75
CA LEU A 62 -0.26 6.05 -4.89
C LEU A 62 0.55 4.84 -4.40
N LEU A 63 1.77 4.64 -4.91
CA LEU A 63 2.66 3.55 -4.51
C LEU A 63 2.84 3.37 -2.99
N PRO A 64 2.95 4.43 -2.15
CA PRO A 64 3.02 4.28 -0.70
C PRO A 64 1.80 3.57 -0.10
N LEU A 65 0.59 3.87 -0.59
CA LEU A 65 -0.64 3.22 -0.15
C LEU A 65 -0.64 1.75 -0.57
N HIS A 66 -0.30 1.43 -1.82
CA HIS A 66 -0.19 0.05 -2.29
C HIS A 66 0.74 -0.78 -1.39
N ARG A 67 1.92 -0.24 -1.06
CA ARG A 67 2.89 -0.89 -0.16
C ARG A 67 2.35 -1.08 1.25
N TRP A 68 1.68 -0.08 1.77
CA TRP A 68 1.09 -0.16 3.10
C TRP A 68 0.00 -1.24 3.15
N LEU A 69 -0.87 -1.33 2.13
CA LEU A 69 -1.89 -2.38 2.01
C LEU A 69 -1.30 -3.79 1.87
N MET A 70 -0.13 -3.94 1.25
CA MET A 70 0.57 -5.22 1.14
C MET A 70 1.01 -5.77 2.50
N GLY A 71 1.35 -4.90 3.46
CA GLY A 71 1.70 -5.27 4.83
C GLY A 71 0.50 -5.58 5.73
N LEU A 72 -0.72 -5.29 5.28
CA LEU A 72 -1.93 -5.53 6.05
C LEU A 72 -2.59 -6.87 5.72
N ASN A 73 -3.06 -7.56 6.75
CA ASN A 73 -3.91 -8.74 6.61
C ASN A 73 -5.42 -8.41 6.59
N LEU A 74 -5.77 -7.14 6.39
CA LEU A 74 -7.14 -6.65 6.33
C LEU A 74 -7.63 -6.60 4.88
N ARG A 75 -8.93 -6.88 4.67
CA ARG A 75 -9.60 -6.58 3.42
C ARG A 75 -9.97 -5.09 3.41
N VAL A 76 -9.34 -4.33 2.53
CA VAL A 76 -9.55 -2.88 2.40
C VAL A 76 -10.25 -2.59 1.08
N GLY A 77 -11.37 -1.86 1.14
CA GLY A 77 -12.07 -1.37 -0.04
C GLY A 77 -11.34 -0.19 -0.65
N ALA A 78 -10.30 -0.43 -1.43
CA ALA A 78 -9.60 0.60 -2.20
C ALA A 78 -9.45 0.12 -3.64
N THR A 79 -10.02 0.86 -4.58
CA THR A 79 -10.09 0.50 -6.00
C THR A 79 -9.56 1.65 -6.84
N CYS A 80 -8.79 1.32 -7.88
CA CYS A 80 -8.31 2.29 -8.85
C CYS A 80 -9.49 2.83 -9.66
N ALA A 81 -9.65 4.15 -9.67
CA ALA A 81 -10.55 4.84 -10.60
C ALA A 81 -9.85 5.11 -11.93
N THR A 82 -8.55 5.37 -11.88
CA THR A 82 -7.68 5.63 -13.03
C THR A 82 -6.29 5.02 -12.75
N PRO A 83 -5.44 4.80 -13.78
CA PRO A 83 -5.71 4.90 -15.22
C PRO A 83 -6.67 3.79 -15.72
N PRO A 84 -7.16 3.86 -16.98
CA PRO A 84 -8.06 2.85 -17.55
C PRO A 84 -7.53 1.42 -17.49
N SER A 85 -6.21 1.23 -17.59
CA SER A 85 -5.56 -0.08 -17.48
C SER A 85 -5.72 -0.73 -16.10
N ALA A 86 -5.96 0.07 -15.06
CA ALA A 86 -6.16 -0.38 -13.67
C ALA A 86 -7.60 -0.19 -13.18
N GLN A 87 -8.46 0.47 -13.94
CA GLN A 87 -9.78 0.88 -13.48
C GLN A 87 -10.60 -0.31 -12.98
N GLY A 88 -11.19 -0.18 -11.78
CA GLY A 88 -11.94 -1.25 -11.12
C GLY A 88 -11.09 -2.30 -10.42
N GLN A 89 -9.76 -2.31 -10.60
CA GLN A 89 -8.88 -3.20 -9.85
C GLN A 89 -8.65 -2.68 -8.43
N ARG A 90 -8.52 -3.60 -7.48
CA ARG A 90 -8.15 -3.24 -6.10
C ARG A 90 -6.73 -2.69 -6.10
N VAL A 91 -6.47 -1.60 -5.36
CA VAL A 91 -5.14 -0.98 -5.25
C VAL A 91 -4.08 -2.00 -4.81
N LYS A 92 -4.43 -2.91 -3.90
CA LYS A 92 -3.54 -4.00 -3.45
C LYS A 92 -3.21 -5.01 -4.55
N ALA A 93 -4.09 -5.20 -5.54
CA ALA A 93 -3.94 -6.16 -6.63
C ALA A 93 -3.41 -5.55 -7.94
N ALA A 94 -3.50 -4.23 -8.12
CA ALA A 94 -3.07 -3.48 -9.31
C ALA A 94 -1.53 -3.37 -9.45
N THR A 95 -0.80 -4.43 -9.10
CA THR A 95 0.67 -4.53 -9.06
C THR A 95 1.33 -4.08 -10.36
N ALA A 96 0.77 -4.47 -11.52
CA ALA A 96 1.34 -4.18 -12.83
C ALA A 96 1.54 -2.69 -13.09
N VAL A 97 0.67 -1.83 -12.54
CA VAL A 97 0.78 -0.38 -12.71
C VAL A 97 1.90 0.22 -11.86
N PHE A 98 2.19 -0.41 -10.72
CA PHE A 98 3.23 0.04 -9.82
C PHE A 98 4.62 -0.53 -10.15
N GLU A 99 4.69 -1.62 -10.94
CA GLU A 99 5.94 -2.26 -11.35
C GLU A 99 6.86 -1.35 -12.17
N THR A 100 6.29 -0.39 -12.87
CA THR A 100 7.00 0.60 -13.68
C THR A 100 7.51 1.80 -12.85
N CYS A 101 7.14 1.90 -11.57
CA CYS A 101 7.47 3.05 -10.75
C CYS A 101 8.92 3.04 -10.23
N PRO A 102 9.57 4.22 -10.17
CA PRO A 102 10.87 4.34 -9.54
C PRO A 102 10.82 3.88 -8.09
N GLY A 103 11.76 3.01 -7.72
CA GLY A 103 11.85 2.46 -6.37
C GLY A 103 10.97 1.25 -6.08
N TRP A 104 10.16 0.75 -7.04
CA TRP A 104 9.37 -0.49 -6.88
C TRP A 104 10.19 -1.66 -6.30
N ALA A 105 11.39 -1.88 -6.84
CA ALA A 105 12.27 -2.99 -6.48
C ALA A 105 12.97 -2.86 -5.09
N ALA A 106 12.97 -1.69 -4.45
CA ALA A 106 13.74 -1.42 -3.23
C ALA A 106 13.34 -2.25 -1.99
N LYS A 107 12.28 -3.08 -2.08
CA LYS A 107 11.81 -3.95 -1.00
C LYS A 107 11.65 -5.44 -1.38
N LYS A 108 11.71 -5.83 -2.67
CA LYS A 108 11.62 -7.26 -3.06
C LYS A 108 12.80 -8.07 -2.50
N ALA A 109 13.96 -7.45 -2.31
CA ALA A 109 15.15 -8.06 -1.71
C ALA A 109 14.99 -8.46 -0.22
N LYS A 110 13.92 -8.03 0.48
CA LYS A 110 13.69 -8.40 1.89
C LYS A 110 12.82 -9.66 2.07
N TRP A 111 12.15 -10.14 1.03
CA TRP A 111 11.15 -11.23 1.13
C TRP A 111 11.36 -12.40 0.16
N MET A 112 12.40 -12.39 -0.68
CA MET A 112 12.77 -13.59 -1.42
C MET A 112 13.69 -14.46 -0.55
N PRO A 113 13.32 -15.72 -0.24
CA PRO A 113 14.28 -16.69 0.26
C PRO A 113 15.35 -16.86 -0.83
N ALA A 114 16.62 -16.69 -0.47
CA ALA A 114 17.73 -16.93 -1.39
C ALA A 114 17.62 -18.36 -1.96
N PRO A 115 17.77 -18.56 -3.28
CA PRO A 115 17.93 -19.92 -3.81
C PRO A 115 19.19 -20.53 -3.20
N ARG A 116 19.05 -21.72 -2.59
CA ARG A 116 20.16 -22.52 -2.07
C ARG A 116 21.09 -22.89 -3.23
N SER A 117 22.18 -22.17 -3.38
CA SER A 117 23.30 -22.55 -4.24
C SER A 117 24.06 -23.71 -3.60
N ASN A 118 23.74 -24.94 -4.01
CA ASN A 118 24.62 -26.08 -3.76
C ASN A 118 25.87 -25.92 -4.63
N ALA A 119 26.92 -25.33 -4.06
CA ALA A 119 28.26 -25.32 -4.63
C ALA A 119 28.80 -26.76 -4.67
N ARG A 120 28.79 -27.37 -5.85
CA ARG A 120 29.49 -28.62 -6.14
C ARG A 120 30.98 -28.34 -6.07
N ARG A 121 31.65 -28.84 -5.02
CA ARG A 121 33.12 -28.83 -4.89
C ARG A 121 33.72 -29.67 -6.02
N THR A 122 34.47 -29.04 -6.90
CA THR A 122 35.49 -29.73 -7.70
C THR A 122 36.73 -29.94 -6.82
N PRO A 123 37.30 -31.16 -6.74
CA PRO A 123 38.58 -31.36 -6.11
C PRO A 123 39.68 -30.93 -7.08
N MET A 124 40.59 -30.09 -6.61
CA MET A 124 41.81 -29.72 -7.30
C MET A 124 42.98 -30.41 -6.59
N LYS A 125 43.90 -30.97 -7.38
CA LYS A 125 45.31 -31.35 -7.11
C LYS A 125 45.65 -32.84 -7.10
N GLY A 126 46.72 -33.14 -7.83
CA GLY A 126 47.45 -34.39 -7.94
C GLY A 126 48.21 -34.41 -9.25
#